data_AF-A0A9W8TAE0-F1
#
_entry.id   AF-A0A9W8TAE0-F1
#
_cell.length_a   1.000
_cell.length_b   1.000
_cell.length_c   1.000
_cell.angle_alpha   90.00
_cell.angle_beta   90.00
_cell.angle_gamma   90.00
#
_symmetry.space_group_name_H-M   'P 1'
#
loop_
_entity.id
_entity.type
_entity.pdbx_description
1 polymer ?
#
loop_
_entity_poly.entity_id
_entity_poly.type
_entity_poly.pdbx_seq_one_letter_code
_entity_poly.pdbx_strand_id
1 'polypeptide(L)'
;MHPLTRRACHLYRTNTCILRRSINSSSLAPSRFITPSGLRCHATVVSHTVPSLTLPCLEAPDLSHAESLDHVGRVSEQLERSGMLKVSLGFEDDDSNYLKRLLVSLHRHRGHQLPISHSATRGWFWDVRPSETNFQAKNHQARSETMNEFPWHTDCSYEDPPPRFFALQVLQHDRCGGGTLSVMNVDKLSELLSPEARSALLAQEYRITIPPEFIKDPEQKNIIGSVFVTNPNDQSTMIRFREDILTPLTDQASRALLELKEALLKEEVQAHSTVHLRSADLPKGSIILMDNRRWLHARNNIKDPERHLRRVRWDACPFETVSA
;
A
#
# COMPACT_ATOMS: atom_id res chain seq x y z
N MET A 1 48.95 13.27 -31.38
CA MET A 1 48.36 13.56 -32.71
C MET A 1 46.94 13.01 -32.72
N HIS A 2 45.96 13.90 -32.80
CA HIS A 2 44.53 13.64 -33.05
C HIS A 2 44.32 13.22 -34.52
N PRO A 3 43.21 12.53 -34.91
CA PRO A 3 41.84 13.10 -34.88
C PRO A 3 40.73 12.08 -34.44
N LEU A 4 39.78 12.48 -33.58
CA LEU A 4 38.47 13.07 -33.90
C LEU A 4 37.60 12.25 -34.87
N THR A 5 36.58 11.56 -34.34
CA THR A 5 35.39 11.16 -35.10
C THR A 5 34.13 11.44 -34.28
N ARG A 6 33.30 12.32 -34.85
CA ARG A 6 31.97 12.72 -34.39
C ARG A 6 30.97 11.57 -34.57
N ARG A 7 30.05 11.37 -33.62
CA ARG A 7 28.75 10.76 -33.90
C ARG A 7 27.63 11.66 -33.40
N ALA A 8 26.63 11.77 -34.26
CA ALA A 8 25.62 12.80 -34.32
C ALA A 8 24.43 12.51 -33.42
N CYS A 9 23.88 13.58 -32.85
CA CYS A 9 22.55 13.64 -32.28
C CYS A 9 21.48 13.44 -33.38
N HIS A 10 20.50 12.59 -33.11
CA HIS A 10 19.22 12.62 -33.83
C HIS A 10 18.12 13.05 -32.87
N LEU A 11 17.79 14.34 -32.97
CA LEU A 11 16.54 14.94 -32.54
C LEU A 11 15.47 14.60 -33.57
N TYR A 12 14.44 13.85 -33.18
CA TYR A 12 13.15 13.90 -33.85
C TYR A 12 12.20 14.76 -33.03
N ARG A 13 12.00 15.99 -33.50
CA ARG A 13 10.86 16.85 -33.18
C ARG A 13 9.73 16.48 -34.14
N THR A 14 8.55 16.19 -33.61
CA THR A 14 7.29 16.44 -34.32
C THR A 14 6.41 17.30 -33.42
N ASN A 15 6.11 18.50 -33.94
CA ASN A 15 5.18 19.45 -33.38
C ASN A 15 3.75 18.99 -33.70
N THR A 16 2.87 18.94 -32.71
CA THR A 16 1.44 19.10 -32.96
C THR A 16 0.83 19.99 -31.90
N CYS A 17 0.54 21.20 -32.35
CA CYS A 17 -0.23 22.23 -31.69
C CYS A 17 -1.71 21.81 -31.71
N ILE A 18 -2.36 21.70 -30.55
CA ILE A 18 -3.82 21.62 -30.47
C ILE A 18 -4.31 22.74 -29.55
N LEU A 19 -5.04 23.65 -30.18
CA LEU A 19 -5.69 24.82 -29.62
C LEU A 19 -6.64 24.46 -28.48
N ARG A 20 -6.42 25.08 -27.32
CA ARG A 20 -7.44 25.30 -26.30
C ARG A 20 -8.49 26.24 -26.87
N ARG A 21 -9.74 25.78 -27.02
CA ARG A 21 -10.91 26.66 -27.10
C ARG A 21 -11.69 26.59 -25.79
N SER A 22 -11.57 27.66 -25.03
CA SER A 22 -12.49 28.06 -23.97
C SER A 22 -13.78 28.56 -24.62
N ILE A 23 -14.93 28.01 -24.23
CA ILE A 23 -16.25 28.62 -24.49
C ILE A 23 -17.05 28.54 -23.20
N ASN A 24 -17.19 29.70 -22.55
CA ASN A 24 -18.24 30.02 -21.57
C ASN A 24 -19.31 30.85 -22.28
N SER A 25 -20.58 30.42 -22.21
CA SER A 25 -21.79 31.25 -22.24
C SER A 25 -23.02 30.31 -22.33
N SER A 26 -23.78 30.11 -21.26
CA SER A 26 -24.95 30.91 -20.84
C SER A 26 -26.14 30.87 -21.82
N SER A 27 -27.16 30.10 -21.41
CA SER A 27 -28.62 30.21 -21.67
C SER A 27 -29.13 30.44 -23.10
N LEU A 28 -30.05 29.56 -23.56
CA LEU A 28 -31.42 29.91 -23.96
C LEU A 28 -32.18 28.66 -24.49
N ALA A 29 -33.32 28.39 -23.84
CA ALA A 29 -34.55 27.68 -24.25
C ALA A 29 -34.51 26.40 -25.12
N PRO A 30 -35.14 25.29 -24.70
CA PRO A 30 -35.48 24.20 -25.60
C PRO A 30 -36.81 24.47 -26.35
N SER A 31 -36.71 24.37 -27.67
CA SER A 31 -37.80 24.29 -28.63
C SER A 31 -38.76 23.15 -28.32
N ARG A 32 -40.07 23.40 -28.47
CA ARG A 32 -41.14 22.41 -28.31
C ARG A 32 -41.11 21.41 -29.47
N PHE A 33 -40.79 20.16 -29.19
CA PHE A 33 -41.17 19.03 -30.03
C PHE A 33 -42.18 18.15 -29.29
N ILE A 34 -43.37 18.05 -29.87
CA ILE A 34 -44.45 17.16 -29.46
C ILE A 34 -44.18 15.79 -30.11
N THR A 35 -44.07 14.74 -29.30
CA THR A 35 -44.24 13.34 -29.74
C THR A 35 -45.06 12.56 -28.70
N PRO A 36 -45.81 11.52 -29.11
CA PRO A 36 -46.88 10.94 -28.30
C PRO A 36 -46.39 9.79 -27.40
N SER A 37 -46.91 9.78 -26.17
CA SER A 37 -47.25 8.63 -25.31
C SER A 37 -46.39 7.35 -25.35
N GLY A 38 -45.77 7.02 -24.20
CA GLY A 38 -45.56 5.63 -23.78
C GLY A 38 -44.22 5.35 -23.09
N LEU A 39 -44.27 5.09 -21.77
CA LEU A 39 -43.18 4.65 -20.87
C LEU A 39 -42.01 5.62 -20.64
N ARG A 40 -42.14 6.43 -19.59
CA ARG A 40 -40.99 7.02 -18.89
C ARG A 40 -40.36 5.97 -17.98
N CYS A 41 -39.29 5.33 -18.45
CA CYS A 41 -38.32 4.74 -17.54
C CYS A 41 -37.62 5.89 -16.82
N HIS A 42 -38.01 6.16 -15.57
CA HIS A 42 -37.20 6.95 -14.67
C HIS A 42 -35.94 6.15 -14.36
N ALA A 43 -34.91 6.32 -15.19
CA ALA A 43 -33.55 5.99 -14.79
C ALA A 43 -33.20 6.95 -13.65
N THR A 44 -33.48 6.51 -12.43
CA THR A 44 -32.89 7.09 -11.24
C THR A 44 -31.39 6.88 -11.40
N VAL A 45 -30.69 7.92 -11.85
CA VAL A 45 -29.24 7.99 -11.69
C VAL A 45 -29.05 8.10 -10.19
N VAL A 46 -28.97 6.94 -9.54
CA VAL A 46 -28.44 6.84 -8.19
C VAL A 46 -26.99 7.26 -8.37
N SER A 47 -26.71 8.54 -8.08
CA SER A 47 -25.37 9.00 -7.80
C SER A 47 -24.94 8.22 -6.57
N HIS A 48 -24.37 7.04 -6.79
CA HIS A 48 -23.57 6.37 -5.79
C HIS A 48 -22.36 7.26 -5.59
N THR A 49 -22.50 8.24 -4.70
CA THR A 49 -21.36 8.87 -4.06
C THR A 49 -20.61 7.74 -3.37
N VAL A 50 -19.60 7.21 -4.05
CA VAL A 50 -18.65 6.25 -3.48
C VAL A 50 -18.11 6.94 -2.22
N PRO A 51 -18.21 6.32 -1.03
CA PRO A 51 -17.59 6.88 0.16
C PRO A 51 -16.12 7.18 -0.16
N SER A 52 -15.75 8.46 -0.04
CA SER A 52 -14.37 8.88 -0.15
C SER A 52 -13.54 8.04 0.82
N LEU A 53 -12.51 7.37 0.30
CA LEU A 53 -11.51 6.68 1.12
C LEU A 53 -10.78 7.75 1.93
N THR A 54 -11.26 8.01 3.13
CA THR A 54 -10.70 9.00 4.05
C THR A 54 -9.74 8.29 4.99
N LEU A 55 -8.59 8.91 5.26
CA LEU A 55 -7.63 8.44 6.26
C LEU A 55 -8.12 8.89 7.65
N PRO A 56 -8.58 7.99 8.53
CA PRO A 56 -8.93 8.36 9.90
C PRO A 56 -7.70 8.90 10.62
N CYS A 57 -7.91 9.89 11.49
CA CYS A 57 -6.84 10.50 12.27
C CYS A 57 -7.18 10.48 13.75
N LEU A 58 -6.22 10.06 14.58
CA LEU A 58 -6.27 10.17 16.03
C LEU A 58 -5.10 11.04 16.50
N GLU A 59 -5.32 11.80 17.57
CA GLU A 59 -4.26 12.61 18.20
C GLU A 59 -3.72 11.85 19.42
N ALA A 60 -2.40 11.91 19.62
CA ALA A 60 -1.72 11.46 20.83
C ALA A 60 -0.89 12.63 21.38
N PRO A 61 -1.50 13.49 22.22
CA PRO A 61 -0.84 14.66 22.79
C PRO A 61 0.44 14.36 23.59
N ASP A 62 0.50 13.19 24.23
CA ASP A 62 1.63 12.76 25.04
C ASP A 62 1.81 11.23 25.01
N LEU A 63 2.93 10.77 25.57
CA LEU A 63 3.32 9.36 25.56
C LEU A 63 2.34 8.43 26.30
N SER A 64 1.58 8.95 27.28
CA SER A 64 0.67 8.13 28.09
C SER A 64 -0.50 7.56 27.27
N HIS A 65 -0.83 8.19 26.13
CA HIS A 65 -1.87 7.73 25.21
C HIS A 65 -1.56 6.34 24.63
N ALA A 66 -0.28 5.96 24.51
CA ALA A 66 0.11 4.63 24.07
C ALA A 66 -0.33 3.50 25.03
N GLU A 67 -0.68 3.84 26.27
CA GLU A 67 -1.07 2.91 27.33
C GLU A 67 -2.50 3.17 27.84
N SER A 68 -3.14 4.25 27.39
CA SER A 68 -4.54 4.57 27.69
C SER A 68 -5.49 3.58 27.00
N LEU A 69 -6.35 2.90 27.77
CA LEU A 69 -7.26 1.87 27.26
C LEU A 69 -8.27 2.39 26.22
N ASP A 70 -8.73 3.64 26.38
CA ASP A 70 -9.63 4.30 25.42
C ASP A 70 -8.91 4.52 24.09
N HIS A 71 -7.73 5.14 24.14
CA HIS A 71 -6.94 5.44 22.95
C HIS A 71 -6.51 4.16 22.21
N VAL A 72 -5.98 3.18 22.94
CA VAL A 72 -5.62 1.86 22.42
C VAL A 72 -6.83 1.16 21.80
N GLY A 73 -8.00 1.30 22.41
CA GLY A 73 -9.28 0.80 21.87
C GLY A 73 -9.63 1.42 20.54
N ARG A 74 -9.63 2.75 20.48
CA ARG A 74 -9.92 3.49 19.25
C ARG A 74 -8.92 3.15 18.15
N VAL A 75 -7.64 2.98 18.45
CA VAL A 75 -6.63 2.53 17.48
C VAL A 75 -7.01 1.16 16.91
N SER A 76 -7.29 0.18 17.76
CA SER A 76 -7.66 -1.19 17.34
C SER A 76 -8.95 -1.18 16.53
N GLU A 77 -9.99 -0.48 17.00
CA GLU A 77 -11.28 -0.37 16.30
C GLU A 77 -11.15 0.29 14.92
N GLN A 78 -10.33 1.34 14.79
CA GLN A 78 -10.08 1.94 13.47
C GLN A 78 -9.34 0.97 12.55
N LEU A 79 -8.31 0.27 13.04
CA LEU A 79 -7.60 -0.73 12.23
C LEU A 79 -8.52 -1.85 11.76
N GLU A 80 -9.38 -2.38 12.63
CA GLU A 80 -10.36 -3.40 12.25
C GLU A 80 -11.38 -2.86 11.24
N ARG A 81 -11.88 -1.64 11.45
CA ARG A 81 -12.93 -1.06 10.61
C ARG A 81 -12.43 -0.65 9.23
N SER A 82 -11.43 0.23 9.15
CA SER A 82 -10.96 0.81 7.88
C SER A 82 -9.70 0.14 7.33
N GLY A 83 -8.92 -0.57 8.17
CA GLY A 83 -7.61 -1.10 7.78
C GLY A 83 -6.54 -0.03 7.60
N MET A 84 -6.81 1.23 7.92
CA MET A 84 -5.78 2.28 7.92
C MET A 84 -6.09 3.35 8.96
N LEU A 85 -5.06 3.91 9.57
CA LEU A 85 -5.15 4.95 10.59
C LEU A 85 -3.89 5.81 10.59
N LYS A 86 -4.07 7.12 10.69
CA LYS A 86 -3.01 8.05 11.10
C LYS A 86 -3.14 8.36 12.60
N VAL A 87 -2.01 8.37 13.29
CA VAL A 87 -1.86 8.99 14.61
C VAL A 87 -0.92 10.18 14.47
N SER A 88 -1.35 11.36 14.92
CA SER A 88 -0.51 12.55 15.04
C SER A 88 0.05 12.63 16.47
N LEU A 89 1.37 12.70 16.61
CA LEU A 89 2.01 12.88 17.91
C LEU A 89 2.10 14.37 18.26
N GLY A 90 1.67 14.74 19.46
CA GLY A 90 1.81 16.09 20.03
C GLY A 90 3.18 16.34 20.69
N PHE A 91 4.12 15.42 20.56
CA PHE A 91 5.43 15.41 21.21
C PHE A 91 6.50 14.78 20.31
N GLU A 92 7.77 15.06 20.62
CA GLU A 92 8.91 14.42 19.93
C GLU A 92 9.08 12.98 20.40
N ASP A 93 9.25 12.05 19.45
CA ASP A 93 9.43 10.63 19.75
C ASP A 93 10.42 9.97 18.78
N ASP A 94 11.62 10.52 18.68
CA ASP A 94 12.64 10.05 17.73
C ASP A 94 13.09 8.59 17.98
N ASP A 95 12.81 8.05 19.16
CA ASP A 95 13.10 6.67 19.58
C ASP A 95 11.91 5.70 19.43
N SER A 96 10.76 6.17 18.93
CA SER A 96 9.55 5.35 18.73
C SER A 96 8.99 4.72 20.01
N ASN A 97 9.12 5.41 21.15
CA ASN A 97 8.60 4.95 22.44
C ASN A 97 7.07 4.82 22.42
N TYR A 98 6.37 5.74 21.77
CA TYR A 98 4.92 5.66 21.63
C TYR A 98 4.52 4.39 20.91
N LEU A 99 5.14 4.13 19.76
CA LEU A 99 4.80 2.98 18.93
C LEU A 99 5.15 1.66 19.64
N LYS A 100 6.30 1.61 20.32
CA LYS A 100 6.68 0.46 21.15
C LYS A 100 5.65 0.15 22.24
N ARG A 101 5.23 1.17 23.00
CA ARG A 101 4.24 1.02 24.09
C ARG A 101 2.87 0.66 23.55
N LEU A 102 2.43 1.31 22.47
CA LEU A 102 1.15 1.04 21.83
C LEU A 102 1.02 -0.43 21.40
N LEU A 103 2.06 -1.00 20.79
CA LEU A 103 2.06 -2.39 20.35
C LEU A 103 1.99 -3.38 21.52
N VAL A 104 2.67 -3.07 22.64
CA VAL A 104 2.55 -3.86 23.88
C VAL A 104 1.13 -3.76 24.45
N SER A 105 0.52 -2.57 24.43
CA SER A 105 -0.86 -2.35 24.89
C SER A 105 -1.89 -3.06 24.00
N LEU A 106 -1.74 -3.01 22.68
CA LEU A 106 -2.59 -3.75 21.73
C LEU A 106 -2.50 -5.26 21.98
N HIS A 107 -1.30 -5.78 22.24
CA HIS A 107 -1.14 -7.19 22.60
C HIS A 107 -1.87 -7.54 23.91
N ARG A 108 -1.63 -6.76 24.96
CA ARG A 108 -2.21 -7.02 26.29
C ARG A 108 -3.73 -6.89 26.35
N HIS A 109 -4.31 -5.96 25.59
CA HIS A 109 -5.70 -5.55 25.77
C HIS A 109 -6.60 -5.82 24.56
N ARG A 110 -6.03 -6.09 23.38
CA ARG A 110 -6.77 -6.24 22.11
C ARG A 110 -6.43 -7.52 21.35
N GLY A 111 -5.60 -8.40 21.92
CA GLY A 111 -5.33 -9.74 21.38
C GLY A 111 -4.38 -9.79 20.17
N HIS A 112 -3.74 -8.67 19.81
CA HIS A 112 -2.74 -8.66 18.74
C HIS A 112 -1.51 -9.48 19.14
N GLN A 113 -0.82 -10.12 18.18
CA GLN A 113 0.51 -10.68 18.44
C GLN A 113 1.58 -9.59 18.45
N LEU A 114 2.66 -9.84 19.22
CA LEU A 114 3.79 -8.93 19.31
C LEU A 114 4.53 -8.78 17.97
N PRO A 115 5.35 -7.72 17.81
CA PRO A 115 6.08 -7.48 16.56
C PRO A 115 7.05 -8.59 16.18
N ILE A 116 7.18 -8.81 14.88
CA ILE A 116 8.16 -9.73 14.31
C ILE A 116 9.50 -9.03 14.09
N SER A 117 10.60 -9.78 14.21
CA SER A 117 11.93 -9.29 13.86
C SER A 117 12.05 -9.04 12.35
N HIS A 118 12.79 -7.99 11.98
CA HIS A 118 12.98 -7.67 10.56
C HIS A 118 13.96 -8.60 9.85
N SER A 119 14.93 -9.12 10.60
CA SER A 119 15.87 -10.13 10.13
C SER A 119 16.45 -10.86 11.34
N ALA A 120 17.32 -11.84 11.09
CA ALA A 120 18.09 -12.50 12.15
C ALA A 120 18.92 -11.51 13.01
N THR A 121 19.24 -10.33 12.48
CA THR A 121 20.11 -9.34 13.15
C THR A 121 19.43 -8.01 13.47
N ARG A 122 18.12 -7.87 13.19
CA ARG A 122 17.36 -6.63 13.41
C ARG A 122 16.07 -6.94 14.16
N GLY A 123 15.85 -6.23 15.26
CA GLY A 123 14.67 -6.37 16.12
C GLY A 123 13.39 -5.84 15.46
N TRP A 124 12.51 -5.28 16.29
CA TRP A 124 11.16 -4.86 15.85
C TRP A 124 11.18 -3.67 14.89
N PHE A 125 12.17 -2.79 15.01
CA PHE A 125 12.21 -1.55 14.25
C PHE A 125 13.24 -1.58 13.13
N TRP A 126 12.88 -0.94 12.03
CA TRP A 126 13.69 -0.81 10.82
C TRP A 126 13.64 0.62 10.30
N ASP A 127 14.81 1.20 10.01
CA ASP A 127 14.89 2.52 9.42
C ASP A 127 14.58 2.43 7.91
N VAL A 128 13.59 3.19 7.45
CA VAL A 128 13.27 3.34 6.04
C VAL A 128 13.81 4.70 5.60
N ARG A 129 15.09 4.70 5.22
CA ARG A 129 15.83 5.90 4.79
C ARG A 129 16.81 5.57 3.67
N PRO A 130 17.04 6.47 2.71
CA PRO A 130 18.10 6.31 1.72
C PRO A 130 19.45 6.01 2.38
N SER A 131 20.19 5.04 1.84
CA SER A 131 21.56 4.73 2.24
C SER A 131 22.29 4.10 1.06
N GLU A 132 23.53 4.52 0.79
CA GLU A 132 24.36 3.95 -0.29
C GLU A 132 25.47 3.03 0.24
N THR A 133 25.81 3.14 1.52
CA THR A 133 27.02 2.50 2.08
C THR A 133 26.78 1.70 3.37
N ASN A 134 25.75 2.05 4.15
CA ASN A 134 25.49 1.42 5.45
C ASN A 134 24.09 0.78 5.43
N PHE A 135 24.01 -0.47 5.01
CA PHE A 135 22.75 -1.20 4.91
C PHE A 135 22.42 -1.95 6.20
N GLN A 136 21.14 -2.01 6.54
CA GLN A 136 20.68 -2.69 7.75
C GLN A 136 20.72 -4.21 7.63
N ALA A 137 20.70 -4.75 6.40
CA ALA A 137 20.87 -6.17 6.08
C ALA A 137 22.32 -6.50 5.62
N LYS A 138 23.31 -5.88 6.30
CA LYS A 138 24.75 -6.08 6.06
C LYS A 138 25.16 -5.72 4.63
N ASN A 139 25.33 -6.71 3.75
CA ASN A 139 25.87 -6.53 2.40
C ASN A 139 24.79 -6.34 1.33
N HIS A 140 23.52 -6.34 1.72
CA HIS A 140 22.39 -6.18 0.80
C HIS A 140 21.61 -4.92 1.14
N GLN A 141 21.45 -4.05 0.15
CA GLN A 141 20.59 -2.87 0.25
C GLN A 141 19.14 -3.31 0.11
N ALA A 142 18.32 -3.08 1.15
CA ALA A 142 16.90 -3.32 1.03
C ALA A 142 16.24 -2.26 0.13
N ARG A 143 15.15 -2.62 -0.57
CA ARG A 143 14.38 -1.65 -1.40
C ARG A 143 14.00 -0.38 -0.63
N SER A 144 13.66 -0.53 0.65
CA SER A 144 13.33 0.56 1.57
C SER A 144 14.48 1.55 1.81
N GLU A 145 15.72 1.15 1.53
CA GLU A 145 16.94 1.96 1.68
C GLU A 145 17.37 2.64 0.37
N THR A 146 16.60 2.47 -0.71
CA THR A 146 16.84 3.11 -2.00
C THR A 146 15.99 4.38 -2.16
N MET A 147 16.43 5.28 -3.04
CA MET A 147 15.64 6.46 -3.46
C MET A 147 14.65 6.17 -4.60
N ASN A 148 14.71 4.98 -5.20
CA ASN A 148 13.86 4.60 -6.33
C ASN A 148 12.39 4.47 -5.90
N GLU A 149 11.48 4.36 -6.86
CA GLU A 149 10.13 3.95 -6.51
C GLU A 149 10.10 2.55 -5.87
N PHE A 150 9.07 2.29 -5.08
CA PHE A 150 8.73 0.96 -4.60
C PHE A 150 7.30 0.67 -5.10
N PRO A 151 7.14 -0.22 -6.10
CA PRO A 151 5.84 -0.58 -6.67
C PRO A 151 4.86 -1.16 -5.66
N TRP A 152 3.63 -1.40 -6.09
CA TRP A 152 2.56 -2.00 -5.27
C TRP A 152 2.99 -3.32 -4.62
N HIS A 153 2.87 -3.40 -3.31
CA HIS A 153 3.17 -4.60 -2.54
C HIS A 153 2.45 -4.62 -1.19
N THR A 154 2.49 -5.79 -0.55
CA THR A 154 2.28 -5.98 0.89
C THR A 154 3.63 -6.27 1.53
N ASP A 155 3.81 -5.80 2.76
CA ASP A 155 5.05 -6.00 3.50
C ASP A 155 5.23 -7.48 3.88
N CYS A 156 6.46 -8.00 3.80
CA CYS A 156 6.76 -9.38 4.19
C CYS A 156 5.85 -10.42 3.50
N SER A 157 5.48 -10.22 2.23
CA SER A 157 4.67 -11.17 1.48
C SER A 157 5.29 -12.56 1.34
N TYR A 158 6.57 -12.73 1.67
CA TYR A 158 7.34 -13.98 1.70
C TYR A 158 7.42 -14.67 3.07
N GLU A 159 6.99 -14.01 4.15
CA GLU A 159 6.96 -14.63 5.48
C GLU A 159 5.76 -15.57 5.60
N ASP A 160 5.90 -16.60 6.43
CA ASP A 160 4.81 -17.50 6.76
C ASP A 160 4.87 -17.87 8.25
N PRO A 161 3.96 -17.33 9.09
CA PRO A 161 2.87 -16.41 8.74
C PRO A 161 3.33 -14.98 8.40
N PRO A 162 2.68 -14.27 7.45
CA PRO A 162 2.96 -12.86 7.18
C PRO A 162 2.30 -11.93 8.23
N PRO A 163 2.92 -10.76 8.51
CA PRO A 163 2.35 -9.79 9.44
C PRO A 163 1.02 -9.24 8.91
N ARG A 164 0.00 -9.20 9.76
CA ARG A 164 -1.29 -8.58 9.44
C ARG A 164 -1.18 -7.07 9.37
N PHE A 165 -0.41 -6.45 10.26
CA PHE A 165 -0.29 -4.99 10.31
C PHE A 165 1.14 -4.51 10.20
N PHE A 166 1.30 -3.29 9.67
CA PHE A 166 2.55 -2.54 9.75
C PHE A 166 2.29 -1.08 10.11
N ALA A 167 3.33 -0.41 10.60
CA ALA A 167 3.30 1.02 10.86
C ALA A 167 4.56 1.70 10.36
N LEU A 168 4.41 2.95 9.92
CA LEU A 168 5.49 3.85 9.53
C LEU A 168 5.39 5.13 10.36
N GLN A 169 6.35 5.36 11.25
CA GLN A 169 6.54 6.63 11.93
C GLN A 169 7.39 7.56 11.06
N VAL A 170 6.93 8.78 10.86
CA VAL A 170 7.64 9.83 10.12
C VAL A 170 8.56 10.59 11.06
N LEU A 171 9.86 10.29 11.00
CA LEU A 171 10.91 11.02 11.71
C LEU A 171 11.36 12.23 10.90
N GLN A 172 11.41 12.09 9.57
CA GLN A 172 11.64 13.16 8.61
C GLN A 172 10.90 12.83 7.30
N HIS A 173 9.91 13.64 6.94
CA HIS A 173 9.22 13.50 5.65
C HIS A 173 10.10 14.02 4.52
N ASP A 174 9.75 13.63 3.28
CA ASP A 174 10.41 14.16 2.08
C ASP A 174 10.06 15.64 1.90
N ARG A 175 11.06 16.52 1.92
CA ARG A 175 10.86 17.98 1.75
C ARG A 175 10.96 18.44 0.29
N CYS A 176 11.22 17.53 -0.64
CA CYS A 176 11.53 17.80 -2.03
C CYS A 176 10.43 17.34 -3.01
N GLY A 177 9.25 17.00 -2.49
CA GLY A 177 8.09 16.60 -3.30
C GLY A 177 8.22 15.20 -3.90
N GLY A 178 8.93 14.31 -3.22
CA GLY A 178 8.97 12.86 -3.48
C GLY A 178 8.36 12.06 -2.33
N GLY A 179 8.59 10.75 -2.33
CA GLY A 179 8.28 9.85 -1.21
C GLY A 179 6.80 9.72 -0.83
N THR A 180 5.87 10.09 -1.71
CA THR A 180 4.42 9.92 -1.55
C THR A 180 4.10 8.46 -1.30
N LEU A 181 3.42 8.18 -0.18
CA LEU A 181 2.88 6.87 0.13
C LEU A 181 1.51 6.74 -0.54
N SER A 182 1.37 5.79 -1.45
CA SER A 182 0.09 5.48 -2.08
C SER A 182 -0.43 4.17 -1.51
N VAL A 183 -1.72 4.10 -1.20
CA VAL A 183 -2.35 2.92 -0.60
C VAL A 183 -3.61 2.55 -1.38
N MET A 184 -3.77 1.29 -1.74
CA MET A 184 -4.86 0.81 -2.61
C MET A 184 -5.70 -0.25 -1.89
N ASN A 185 -7.02 -0.07 -1.90
CA ASN A 185 -7.96 -0.99 -1.28
C ASN A 185 -8.10 -2.27 -2.11
N VAL A 186 -7.86 -3.42 -1.45
CA VAL A 186 -7.80 -4.72 -2.13
C VAL A 186 -9.17 -5.24 -2.54
N ASP A 187 -10.21 -5.01 -1.73
CA ASP A 187 -11.59 -5.40 -2.07
C ASP A 187 -12.02 -4.74 -3.39
N LYS A 188 -11.85 -3.43 -3.49
CA LYS A 188 -12.16 -2.65 -4.71
C LYS A 188 -11.33 -3.08 -5.91
N LEU A 189 -10.05 -3.42 -5.71
CA LEU A 189 -9.21 -3.98 -6.77
C LEU A 189 -9.76 -5.34 -7.24
N SER A 190 -10.19 -6.20 -6.31
CA SER A 190 -10.69 -7.54 -6.62
C SER A 190 -11.98 -7.53 -7.43
N GLU A 191 -12.85 -6.53 -7.24
CA GLU A 191 -14.11 -6.35 -7.99
C GLU A 191 -13.89 -6.19 -9.50
N LEU A 192 -12.68 -5.78 -9.90
CA LEU A 192 -12.32 -5.49 -11.28
C LEU A 192 -11.64 -6.66 -11.99
N LEU A 193 -11.48 -7.79 -11.28
CA LEU A 193 -10.93 -9.02 -11.79
C LEU A 193 -12.06 -9.99 -12.18
N SER A 194 -11.81 -10.77 -13.21
CA SER A 194 -12.67 -11.86 -13.64
C SER A 194 -12.89 -12.87 -12.50
N PRO A 195 -14.06 -13.52 -12.42
CA PRO A 195 -14.28 -14.64 -11.50
C PRO A 195 -13.18 -15.72 -11.61
N GLU A 196 -12.71 -16.00 -12.83
CA GLU A 196 -11.68 -16.98 -13.12
C GLU A 196 -10.32 -16.56 -12.54
N ALA A 197 -9.93 -15.29 -12.71
CA ALA A 197 -8.70 -14.77 -12.11
C ALA A 197 -8.76 -14.78 -10.58
N ARG A 198 -9.88 -14.36 -9.99
CA ARG A 198 -10.06 -14.41 -8.53
C ARG A 198 -9.93 -15.84 -8.00
N SER A 199 -10.59 -16.80 -8.64
CA SER A 199 -10.50 -18.22 -8.25
C SER A 199 -9.07 -18.75 -8.35
N ALA A 200 -8.34 -18.38 -9.41
CA ALA A 200 -6.95 -18.77 -9.59
C ALA A 200 -6.02 -18.13 -8.54
N LEU A 201 -6.23 -16.84 -8.22
CA LEU A 201 -5.45 -16.12 -7.20
C LEU A 201 -5.67 -16.68 -5.79
N LEU A 202 -6.83 -17.29 -5.53
CA LEU A 202 -7.14 -18.00 -4.28
C LEU A 202 -6.48 -19.38 -4.20
N ALA A 203 -6.05 -19.97 -5.32
CA ALA A 203 -5.40 -21.28 -5.33
C ALA A 203 -3.96 -21.20 -4.82
N GLN A 204 -3.48 -22.26 -4.15
CA GLN A 204 -2.10 -22.38 -3.66
C GLN A 204 -1.12 -22.72 -4.79
N GLU A 205 -1.11 -21.91 -5.85
CA GLU A 205 -0.38 -22.15 -7.10
C GLU A 205 0.69 -21.10 -7.36
N TYR A 206 1.18 -20.44 -6.31
CA TYR A 206 2.20 -19.41 -6.40
C TYR A 206 3.38 -19.73 -5.50
N ARG A 207 4.58 -19.77 -6.10
CA ARG A 207 5.84 -19.77 -5.35
C ARG A 207 6.22 -18.34 -5.03
N ILE A 208 6.48 -18.06 -3.76
CA ILE A 208 6.93 -16.76 -3.28
C ILE A 208 8.37 -16.91 -2.79
N THR A 209 9.30 -16.27 -3.49
CA THR A 209 10.73 -16.33 -3.18
C THR A 209 11.05 -15.42 -2.00
N ILE A 210 11.81 -15.91 -1.03
CA ILE A 210 12.31 -15.09 0.07
C ILE A 210 13.52 -14.31 -0.44
N PRO A 211 13.51 -12.95 -0.42
CA PRO A 211 14.66 -12.18 -0.86
C PRO A 211 15.91 -12.53 -0.02
N PRO A 212 17.11 -12.59 -0.63
CA PRO A 212 18.33 -13.05 0.05
C PRO A 212 18.62 -12.33 1.36
N GLU A 213 18.31 -11.03 1.44
CA GLU A 213 18.53 -10.19 2.62
C GLU A 213 17.61 -10.52 3.81
N PHE A 214 16.55 -11.30 3.59
CA PHE A 214 15.57 -11.68 4.60
C PHE A 214 15.54 -13.18 4.90
N ILE A 215 16.44 -13.98 4.32
CA ILE A 215 16.56 -15.41 4.64
C ILE A 215 16.97 -15.58 6.11
N LYS A 216 16.13 -16.27 6.87
CA LYS A 216 16.37 -16.65 8.28
C LYS A 216 16.89 -18.07 8.40
N ASP A 217 16.40 -18.97 7.55
CA ASP A 217 16.81 -20.37 7.43
C ASP A 217 17.32 -20.62 6.00
N PRO A 218 18.62 -20.97 5.81
CA PRO A 218 19.18 -21.27 4.50
C PRO A 218 18.47 -22.38 3.71
N GLU A 219 17.80 -23.31 4.40
CA GLU A 219 17.05 -24.41 3.77
C GLU A 219 15.68 -23.95 3.24
N GLN A 220 15.15 -22.85 3.79
CA GLN A 220 13.88 -22.27 3.39
C GLN A 220 14.10 -21.00 2.55
N LYS A 221 14.06 -21.15 1.22
CA LYS A 221 14.26 -20.04 0.26
C LYS A 221 12.98 -19.53 -0.40
N ASN A 222 11.89 -20.26 -0.24
CA ASN A 222 10.59 -19.92 -0.80
C ASN A 222 9.49 -20.60 0.01
N ILE A 223 8.27 -20.13 -0.25
CA ILE A 223 7.03 -20.75 0.22
C ILE A 223 6.10 -20.96 -0.98
N ILE A 224 5.13 -21.85 -0.83
CA ILE A 224 4.03 -22.04 -1.79
C ILE A 224 2.75 -21.57 -1.10
N GLY A 225 1.95 -20.75 -1.78
CA GLY A 225 0.70 -20.24 -1.23
C GLY A 225 -0.18 -19.59 -2.28
N SER A 226 -1.28 -19.01 -1.82
CA SER A 226 -2.19 -18.21 -2.65
C SER A 226 -1.79 -16.72 -2.64
N VAL A 227 -2.23 -15.97 -3.65
CA VAL A 227 -2.07 -14.50 -3.67
C VAL A 227 -3.23 -13.84 -2.95
N PHE A 228 -4.44 -14.36 -3.14
CA PHE A 228 -5.64 -13.95 -2.43
C PHE A 228 -6.03 -14.95 -1.35
N VAL A 229 -6.72 -14.45 -0.33
CA VAL A 229 -7.56 -15.25 0.57
C VAL A 229 -8.85 -14.49 0.84
N THR A 230 -9.89 -15.21 1.23
CA THR A 230 -11.16 -14.60 1.63
C THR A 230 -11.22 -14.55 3.15
N ASN A 231 -11.55 -13.38 3.70
CA ASN A 231 -11.80 -13.22 5.12
C ASN A 231 -13.10 -13.97 5.46
N PRO A 232 -13.07 -14.95 6.39
CA PRO A 232 -14.24 -15.75 6.71
C PRO A 232 -15.39 -14.91 7.31
N ASN A 233 -15.07 -13.82 8.00
CA ASN A 233 -16.05 -13.04 8.76
C ASN A 233 -16.95 -12.16 7.89
N ASP A 234 -16.39 -11.54 6.84
CA ASP A 234 -17.07 -10.54 6.03
C ASP A 234 -16.95 -10.79 4.52
N GLN A 235 -16.30 -11.89 4.11
CA GLN A 235 -16.05 -12.27 2.72
C GLN A 235 -15.19 -11.26 1.94
N SER A 236 -14.50 -10.33 2.62
CA SER A 236 -13.53 -9.43 1.99
C SER A 236 -12.34 -10.20 1.40
N THR A 237 -11.80 -9.72 0.30
CA THR A 237 -10.57 -10.19 -0.32
C THR A 237 -9.37 -9.57 0.38
N MET A 238 -8.48 -10.44 0.84
CA MET A 238 -7.16 -10.08 1.34
C MET A 238 -6.09 -10.51 0.35
N ILE A 239 -4.96 -9.80 0.34
CA ILE A 239 -3.85 -10.06 -0.58
C ILE A 239 -2.52 -10.26 0.16
N ARG A 240 -1.66 -11.09 -0.41
CA ARG A 240 -0.21 -11.09 -0.21
C ARG A 240 0.45 -10.92 -1.58
N PHE A 241 1.16 -9.83 -1.79
CA PHE A 241 1.67 -9.53 -3.13
C PHE A 241 2.98 -8.77 -3.11
N ARG A 242 3.92 -9.22 -3.93
CA ARG A 242 5.10 -8.46 -4.34
C ARG A 242 5.58 -9.06 -5.66
N GLU A 243 5.48 -8.28 -6.73
CA GLU A 243 5.63 -8.76 -8.10
C GLU A 243 6.97 -9.49 -8.34
N ASP A 244 8.09 -8.89 -7.92
CA ASP A 244 9.43 -9.38 -8.26
C ASP A 244 9.82 -10.71 -7.61
N ILE A 245 9.00 -11.23 -6.70
CA ILE A 245 9.24 -12.50 -6.00
C ILE A 245 8.14 -13.54 -6.18
N LEU A 246 7.10 -13.22 -6.96
CA LEU A 246 5.98 -14.12 -7.25
C LEU A 246 6.24 -14.90 -8.53
N THR A 247 6.12 -16.22 -8.47
CA THR A 247 6.20 -17.10 -9.64
C THR A 247 4.95 -17.99 -9.69
N PRO A 248 4.09 -17.84 -10.72
CA PRO A 248 2.95 -18.74 -10.90
C PRO A 248 3.43 -20.15 -11.26
N LEU A 249 2.73 -21.17 -10.77
CA LEU A 249 3.07 -22.59 -10.98
C LEU A 249 2.24 -23.27 -12.06
N THR A 250 1.16 -22.62 -12.52
CA THR A 250 0.25 -23.12 -13.56
C THR A 250 -0.05 -22.03 -14.59
N ASP A 251 -0.53 -22.43 -15.77
CA ASP A 251 -0.97 -21.48 -16.81
C ASP A 251 -2.17 -20.64 -16.37
N GLN A 252 -3.03 -21.20 -15.52
CA GLN A 252 -4.16 -20.48 -14.95
C GLN A 252 -3.69 -19.43 -13.95
N ALA A 253 -2.80 -19.79 -13.03
CA ALA A 253 -2.18 -18.87 -12.09
C ALA A 253 -1.41 -17.75 -12.81
N SER A 254 -0.74 -18.08 -13.92
CA SER A 254 0.00 -17.12 -14.76
C SER A 254 -0.92 -16.09 -15.40
N ARG A 255 -2.02 -16.52 -16.03
CA ARG A 255 -3.03 -15.62 -16.61
C ARG A 255 -3.67 -14.72 -15.56
N ALA A 256 -4.00 -15.27 -14.40
CA ALA A 256 -4.61 -14.51 -13.31
C ALA A 256 -3.66 -13.47 -12.71
N LEU A 257 -2.37 -13.80 -12.57
CA LEU A 257 -1.34 -12.86 -12.12
C LEU A 257 -1.15 -11.73 -13.15
N LEU A 258 -1.16 -12.05 -14.44
CA LEU A 258 -1.10 -11.04 -15.49
C LEU A 258 -2.31 -10.09 -15.42
N GLU A 259 -3.53 -10.62 -15.27
CA GLU A 259 -4.74 -9.81 -15.13
C GLU A 259 -4.68 -8.90 -13.90
N LEU A 260 -4.21 -9.41 -12.76
CA LEU A 260 -3.97 -8.61 -11.55
C LEU A 260 -2.99 -7.45 -11.82
N LYS A 261 -1.87 -7.73 -12.49
CA LYS A 261 -0.87 -6.71 -12.84
C LYS A 261 -1.44 -5.63 -13.75
N GLU A 262 -2.22 -6.02 -14.76
CA GLU A 262 -2.88 -5.07 -15.66
C GLU A 262 -3.90 -4.23 -14.90
N ALA A 263 -4.67 -4.83 -13.98
CA ALA A 263 -5.62 -4.09 -13.13
C ALA A 263 -4.91 -3.03 -12.27
N LEU A 264 -3.77 -3.33 -11.66
CA LEU A 264 -3.00 -2.34 -10.87
C LEU A 264 -2.61 -1.07 -11.64
N LEU A 265 -2.54 -1.16 -12.97
CA LEU A 265 -2.17 -0.05 -13.86
C LEU A 265 -3.35 0.73 -14.42
N LYS A 266 -4.59 0.25 -14.26
CA LYS A 266 -5.78 0.94 -14.80
C LYS A 266 -6.04 2.24 -14.04
N GLU A 267 -6.20 3.35 -14.77
CA GLU A 267 -6.49 4.67 -14.18
C GLU A 267 -7.77 4.65 -13.34
N GLU A 268 -8.80 3.93 -13.80
CA GLU A 268 -10.07 3.77 -13.08
C GLU A 268 -9.86 3.12 -11.70
N VAL A 269 -9.00 2.10 -11.60
CA VAL A 269 -8.64 1.46 -10.33
C VAL A 269 -7.97 2.48 -9.43
N GLN A 270 -6.96 3.18 -9.94
CA GLN A 270 -6.21 4.15 -9.16
C GLN A 270 -7.13 5.28 -8.65
N ALA A 271 -8.02 5.80 -9.49
CA ALA A 271 -8.93 6.88 -9.10
C ALA A 271 -9.93 6.49 -7.98
N HIS A 272 -10.42 5.26 -7.95
CA HIS A 272 -11.52 4.85 -7.05
C HIS A 272 -11.10 4.03 -5.84
N SER A 273 -9.90 3.43 -5.88
CA SER A 273 -9.39 2.53 -4.85
C SER A 273 -8.13 3.02 -4.16
N THR A 274 -7.48 4.07 -4.66
CA THR A 274 -6.19 4.54 -4.13
C THR A 274 -6.30 5.86 -3.38
N VAL A 275 -5.58 5.96 -2.26
CA VAL A 275 -5.32 7.20 -1.53
C VAL A 275 -3.83 7.55 -1.65
N HIS A 276 -3.52 8.79 -2.01
CA HIS A 276 -2.15 9.28 -2.12
C HIS A 276 -1.83 10.23 -0.96
N LEU A 277 -0.94 9.79 -0.08
CA LEU A 277 -0.52 10.52 1.12
C LEU A 277 0.83 11.18 0.88
N ARG A 278 0.80 12.50 0.73
CA ARG A 278 1.96 13.37 0.52
C ARG A 278 2.57 13.76 1.86
N SER A 279 3.72 14.44 1.80
CA SER A 279 4.39 14.97 3.01
C SER A 279 3.52 15.90 3.86
N ALA A 280 2.57 16.62 3.24
CA ALA A 280 1.62 17.46 3.97
C ALA A 280 0.58 16.64 4.76
N ASP A 281 0.24 15.44 4.28
CA ASP A 281 -0.70 14.53 4.93
C ASP A 281 -0.02 13.74 6.06
N LEU A 282 1.28 13.43 5.89
CA LEU A 282 2.12 12.69 6.82
C LEU A 282 3.40 13.49 7.17
N PRO A 283 3.29 14.63 7.87
CA PRO A 283 4.45 15.40 8.32
C PRO A 283 5.23 14.67 9.43
N LYS A 284 6.40 15.22 9.82
CA LYS A 284 7.18 14.73 10.97
C LYS A 284 6.27 14.63 12.20
N GLY A 285 6.39 13.54 12.96
CA GLY A 285 5.52 13.25 14.11
C GLY A 285 4.23 12.51 13.74
N SER A 286 4.01 12.16 12.48
CA SER A 286 2.90 11.29 12.09
C SER A 286 3.30 9.81 12.19
N ILE A 287 2.36 8.95 12.57
CA ILE A 287 2.46 7.50 12.43
C ILE A 287 1.29 7.04 11.57
N ILE A 288 1.56 6.33 10.48
CA ILE A 288 0.51 5.60 9.75
C ILE A 288 0.57 4.13 10.13
N LEU A 289 -0.58 3.57 10.48
CA LEU A 289 -0.80 2.15 10.78
C LEU A 289 -1.72 1.58 9.69
N MET A 290 -1.43 0.38 9.20
CA MET A 290 -2.16 -0.23 8.10
C MET A 290 -2.33 -1.73 8.29
N ASP A 291 -3.51 -2.21 7.91
CA ASP A 291 -3.79 -3.62 7.64
C ASP A 291 -3.16 -3.99 6.28
N ASN A 292 -2.05 -4.70 6.38
CA ASN A 292 -1.20 -5.14 5.28
C ASN A 292 -1.88 -6.15 4.36
N ARG A 293 -3.02 -6.72 4.76
CA ARG A 293 -3.77 -7.71 3.98
C ARG A 293 -4.88 -7.07 3.17
N ARG A 294 -5.46 -5.98 3.69
CA ARG A 294 -6.58 -5.25 3.05
C ARG A 294 -6.11 -4.09 2.17
N TRP A 295 -4.84 -3.70 2.30
CA TRP A 295 -4.26 -2.57 1.59
C TRP A 295 -2.92 -2.92 0.96
N LEU A 296 -2.83 -2.72 -0.36
CA LEU A 296 -1.54 -2.60 -1.03
C LEU A 296 -0.94 -1.23 -0.75
N HIS A 297 0.38 -1.13 -0.76
CA HIS A 297 1.06 0.15 -0.69
C HIS A 297 2.20 0.26 -1.69
N ALA A 298 2.46 1.49 -2.10
CA ALA A 298 3.54 1.86 -3.01
C ALA A 298 4.14 3.20 -2.59
N ARG A 299 5.36 3.46 -3.06
CA ARG A 299 6.07 4.72 -2.84
C ARG A 299 6.62 5.20 -4.16
N ASN A 300 6.39 6.45 -4.54
CA ASN A 300 7.11 7.03 -5.68
C ASN A 300 8.58 7.32 -5.32
N ASN A 301 9.37 7.85 -6.26
CA ASN A 301 10.76 8.21 -6.00
C ASN A 301 10.88 9.17 -4.81
N ILE A 302 11.85 8.88 -3.94
CA ILE A 302 12.30 9.81 -2.91
C ILE A 302 13.15 10.88 -3.60
N LYS A 303 13.00 12.12 -3.17
CA LYS A 303 13.80 13.26 -3.66
C LYS A 303 14.63 13.90 -2.55
N ASP A 304 14.27 13.66 -1.29
CA ASP A 304 15.03 14.11 -0.12
C ASP A 304 15.91 12.97 0.44
N PRO A 305 17.25 13.05 0.36
CA PRO A 305 18.15 12.03 0.91
C PRO A 305 18.03 11.89 2.44
N GLU A 306 17.55 12.93 3.13
CA GLU A 306 17.35 12.93 4.59
C GLU A 306 15.98 12.38 5.00
N ARG A 307 15.16 11.92 4.04
CA ARG A 307 13.87 11.30 4.37
C ARG A 307 14.09 10.08 5.26
N HIS A 308 13.43 10.06 6.41
CA HIS A 308 13.60 9.00 7.40
C HIS A 308 12.26 8.62 8.02
N LEU A 309 11.86 7.37 7.82
CA LEU A 309 10.76 6.76 8.56
C LEU A 309 11.28 5.61 9.43
N ARG A 310 10.54 5.25 10.46
CA ARG A 310 10.75 4.01 11.20
C ARG A 310 9.59 3.06 11.01
N ARG A 311 9.90 1.81 10.68
CA ARG A 311 8.94 0.76 10.38
C ARG A 311 8.90 -0.30 11.46
N VAL A 312 7.70 -0.81 11.74
CA VAL A 312 7.43 -2.00 12.55
C VAL A 312 6.31 -2.81 11.93
N ARG A 313 6.34 -4.12 12.14
CA ARG A 313 5.35 -5.09 11.62
C ARG A 313 4.96 -6.01 12.76
N TRP A 314 3.67 -6.30 12.91
CA TRP A 314 3.17 -7.10 14.02
C TRP A 314 1.93 -7.90 13.62
N ASP A 315 1.41 -8.66 14.59
CA ASP A 315 0.25 -9.51 14.42
C ASP A 315 0.42 -10.52 13.28
N ALA A 316 1.54 -11.23 13.27
CA ALA A 316 1.76 -12.30 12.31
C ALA A 316 0.82 -13.47 12.61
N CYS A 317 -0.01 -13.83 11.64
CA CYS A 317 -0.98 -14.91 11.72
C CYS A 317 -1.10 -15.62 10.37
N PRO A 318 -1.64 -16.85 10.29
CA PRO A 318 -1.75 -17.57 9.04
C PRO A 318 -2.45 -16.75 7.93
N PHE A 319 -2.01 -16.94 6.69
CA PHE A 319 -2.61 -16.32 5.50
C PHE A 319 -3.31 -17.38 4.68
N GLU A 320 -4.45 -17.81 5.19
CA GLU A 320 -5.26 -18.88 4.62
C GLU A 320 -6.72 -18.59 4.90
N THR A 321 -7.60 -19.05 4.02
CA THR A 321 -9.03 -19.06 4.29
C THR A 321 -9.27 -20.09 5.40
N VAL A 322 -9.59 -19.62 6.60
CA VAL A 322 -9.96 -20.54 7.70
C VAL A 322 -11.27 -21.21 7.27
N SER A 323 -11.20 -22.50 6.94
CA SER A 323 -12.41 -23.32 6.80
C SER A 323 -12.98 -23.48 8.19
N ALA A 324 -14.19 -22.97 8.41
CA ALA A 324 -14.93 -23.12 9.66
C ALA A 324 -15.17 -24.61 9.99
#